data_AF-A0A2T3NRQ5-F1
#
_entry.id   AF-A0A2T3NRQ5-F1
#
_cell.length_a   1.000
_cell.length_b   1.000
_cell.length_c   1.000
_cell.angle_alpha   90.00
_cell.angle_beta   90.00
_cell.angle_gamma   90.00
#
_symmetry.space_group_name_H-M   'P 1'
#
loop_
_entity.id
_entity.type
_entity.pdbx_description
1 polymer ?
#
loop_
_entity_poly.entity_id
_entity_poly.type
_entity_poly.pdbx_seq_one_letter_code
_entity_poly.pdbx_strand_id
1 'polypeptide(L)'
;MKQRDLQLMQEIGLTYWQVRNPAFYPEMEVPSIDLPESCQVLFVCNEDLDEHDRWLFGKILSSMKLTPEQALCLPPSAIEQIREHHLVWCWVAGCESAHPAGCQLLTSVSLKQMHTQPASKKALWQQICSYDT
;
A
#
# COMPACT_ATOMS: atom_id res chain seq x y z
N MET A 1 -14.66 24.24 12.29
CA MET A 1 -15.81 23.47 11.78
C MET A 1 -17.08 24.22 12.15
N LYS A 2 -17.98 24.44 11.18
CA LYS A 2 -19.15 25.33 11.35
C LYS A 2 -20.29 24.53 12.01
N GLN A 3 -21.02 25.17 12.91
CA GLN A 3 -22.09 24.56 13.72
C GLN A 3 -23.21 23.85 12.91
N ARG A 4 -23.31 24.14 11.60
CA ARG A 4 -24.29 23.52 10.69
C ARG A 4 -23.99 22.05 10.40
N ASP A 5 -22.71 21.67 10.34
CA ASP A 5 -22.31 20.29 10.02
C ASP A 5 -22.74 19.31 11.13
N LEU A 6 -22.66 19.73 12.40
CA LEU A 6 -23.05 18.90 13.54
C LEU A 6 -24.56 18.64 13.61
N GLN A 7 -25.37 19.61 13.20
CA GLN A 7 -26.83 19.48 13.28
C GLN A 7 -27.36 18.53 12.19
N LEU A 8 -26.78 18.58 10.98
CA LEU A 8 -27.12 17.67 9.88
C LEU A 8 -26.77 16.21 10.22
N MET A 9 -25.70 16.01 11.00
CA MET A 9 -25.24 14.69 11.44
C MET A 9 -26.17 14.01 12.47
N GLN A 10 -26.88 14.79 13.29
CA GLN A 10 -27.85 14.23 14.24
C GLN A 10 -29.14 13.77 13.56
N GLU A 11 -29.56 14.45 12.48
CA GLU A 11 -30.77 14.06 11.74
C GLU A 11 -30.62 12.75 10.96
N ILE A 12 -29.38 12.37 10.61
CA ILE A 12 -29.08 11.12 9.88
C ILE A 12 -28.74 9.93 10.79
N GLY A 13 -28.85 10.08 12.11
CA GLY A 13 -28.64 8.98 13.08
C GLY A 13 -27.19 8.50 13.20
N LEU A 14 -26.21 9.28 12.73
CA LEU A 14 -24.80 8.92 12.84
C LEU A 14 -24.22 9.40 14.17
N THR A 15 -23.99 8.44 15.07
CA THR A 15 -23.27 8.68 16.34
C THR A 15 -21.79 8.87 16.06
N TYR A 16 -21.29 10.09 16.26
CA TYR A 16 -19.87 10.43 16.09
C TYR A 16 -19.09 10.13 17.37
N TRP A 17 -18.18 9.15 17.33
CA TRP A 17 -17.24 8.88 18.41
C TRP A 17 -15.92 9.61 18.14
N GLN A 18 -15.77 10.81 18.69
CA GLN A 18 -14.48 11.51 18.65
C GLN A 18 -13.65 11.09 19.87
N VAL A 19 -12.50 10.45 19.64
CA VAL A 19 -11.54 10.14 20.71
C VAL A 19 -11.02 11.46 21.28
N ARG A 20 -11.44 11.79 22.50
CA ARG A 20 -11.18 13.10 23.13
C ARG A 20 -9.76 13.28 23.66
N ASN A 21 -8.97 12.21 23.83
CA ASN A 21 -7.65 12.32 24.41
C ASN A 21 -6.70 11.18 23.98
N PRO A 22 -5.95 11.34 22.87
CA PRO A 22 -5.04 10.30 22.39
C PRO A 22 -3.82 10.08 23.30
N ALA A 23 -3.55 10.97 24.25
CA ALA A 23 -2.38 10.91 25.15
C ALA A 23 -2.54 9.95 26.36
N PHE A 24 -3.73 9.38 26.60
CA PHE A 24 -4.00 8.46 27.71
C PHE A 24 -3.87 6.98 27.36
N TYR A 25 -3.38 6.67 26.15
CA TYR A 25 -3.06 5.30 25.73
C TYR A 25 -1.53 5.13 25.68
N PRO A 26 -0.85 4.90 26.82
CA PRO A 26 0.60 4.70 26.88
C PRO A 26 1.08 3.36 26.27
N GLU A 27 0.16 2.53 25.77
CA GLU A 27 0.43 1.23 25.17
C GLU A 27 -0.44 1.05 23.91
N MET A 28 -0.39 1.99 22.97
CA MET A 28 -0.62 1.54 21.59
C MET A 28 0.59 0.68 21.24
N GLU A 29 0.52 -0.62 21.56
CA GLU A 29 1.24 -1.64 20.81
C GLU A 29 1.04 -1.26 19.35
N VAL A 30 2.11 -0.73 18.73
CA VAL A 30 2.10 -0.42 17.30
C VAL A 30 1.65 -1.72 16.64
N PRO A 31 0.46 -1.76 16.01
CA PRO A 31 -0.16 -3.01 15.64
C PRO A 31 0.75 -3.69 14.64
N SER A 32 1.43 -4.71 15.10
CA SER A 32 2.38 -5.43 14.29
C SER A 32 1.64 -6.20 13.20
N ILE A 33 2.06 -6.00 11.97
CA ILE A 33 1.45 -6.65 10.81
C ILE A 33 2.24 -7.93 10.55
N ASP A 34 1.56 -9.05 10.75
CA ASP A 34 2.05 -10.37 10.34
C ASP A 34 1.62 -10.60 8.90
N LEU A 35 2.60 -10.85 8.03
CA LEU A 35 2.34 -11.13 6.62
C LEU A 35 2.07 -12.63 6.47
N PRO A 36 1.06 -13.03 5.67
CA PRO A 36 0.86 -14.45 5.39
C PRO A 36 2.10 -15.02 4.71
N GLU A 37 2.45 -16.28 5.02
CA GLU A 37 3.64 -16.94 4.48
C GLU A 37 3.64 -17.03 2.94
N SER A 38 2.45 -17.02 2.33
CA SER A 38 2.27 -17.00 0.88
C SER A 38 2.54 -15.62 0.25
N CYS A 39 2.68 -14.56 1.04
CA CYS A 39 2.93 -13.21 0.56
C CYS A 39 4.36 -13.06 0.05
N GLN A 40 4.51 -12.88 -1.26
CA GLN A 40 5.79 -12.73 -1.91
C GLN A 40 6.08 -11.29 -2.34
N VAL A 41 5.05 -10.45 -2.50
CA VAL A 41 5.22 -9.05 -2.91
C VAL A 41 4.41 -8.10 -2.05
N LEU A 42 5.09 -7.05 -1.60
CA LEU A 42 4.47 -5.95 -0.90
C LEU A 42 4.34 -4.76 -1.83
N PHE A 43 3.12 -4.28 -2.01
CA PHE A 43 2.82 -3.08 -2.78
C PHE A 43 2.54 -1.92 -1.84
N VAL A 44 3.29 -0.84 -1.99
CA VAL A 44 3.27 0.34 -1.12
C VAL A 44 2.77 1.53 -1.90
N CYS A 45 1.60 2.03 -1.55
CA CYS A 45 1.01 3.22 -2.17
C CYS A 45 0.23 4.04 -1.14
N ASN A 46 0.19 5.36 -1.34
CA ASN A 46 -0.64 6.27 -0.53
C ASN A 46 -2.07 6.40 -1.08
N GLU A 47 -2.28 6.07 -2.35
CA GLU A 47 -3.54 6.26 -3.04
C GLU A 47 -4.37 4.98 -3.02
N ASP A 48 -5.69 5.13 -2.87
CA ASP A 48 -6.63 4.06 -3.14
C ASP A 48 -6.60 3.67 -4.62
N LEU A 49 -6.51 2.36 -4.85
CA LEU A 49 -6.54 1.76 -6.17
C LEU A 49 -7.97 1.59 -6.65
N ASP A 50 -8.29 2.23 -7.76
CA ASP A 50 -9.54 2.00 -8.49
C ASP A 50 -9.51 0.69 -9.30
N GLU A 51 -10.61 0.35 -9.98
CA GLU A 51 -10.72 -0.90 -10.73
C GLU A 51 -9.67 -1.02 -11.85
N HIS A 52 -9.30 0.10 -12.49
CA HIS A 52 -8.34 0.11 -13.58
C HIS A 52 -6.93 -0.07 -13.03
N ASP A 53 -6.61 0.59 -11.92
CA ASP A 53 -5.36 0.42 -11.20
C ASP A 53 -5.19 -1.03 -10.73
N ARG A 54 -6.22 -1.64 -10.14
CA ARG A 54 -6.21 -3.04 -9.69
C ARG A 54 -6.00 -4.02 -10.85
N TRP A 55 -6.63 -3.74 -12.00
CA TRP A 55 -6.41 -4.54 -13.20
C TRP A 55 -4.97 -4.43 -13.71
N LEU A 56 -4.42 -3.21 -13.76
CA LEU A 56 -3.02 -2.98 -14.16
C LEU A 56 -2.04 -3.65 -13.18
N PHE A 57 -2.31 -3.53 -11.88
CA PHE A 57 -1.55 -4.20 -10.82
C PHE A 57 -1.54 -5.71 -11.04
N GLY A 58 -2.70 -6.35 -11.24
CA GLY A 58 -2.78 -7.78 -11.53
C GLY A 58 -2.03 -8.21 -12.79
N LYS A 59 -2.03 -7.37 -13.84
CA LYS A 59 -1.23 -7.60 -15.06
C LYS A 59 0.26 -7.55 -14.79
N ILE A 60 0.72 -6.62 -13.97
CA ILE A 60 2.13 -6.49 -13.57
C ILE A 60 2.54 -7.69 -12.71
N LEU A 61 1.74 -8.07 -11.71
CA LEU A 61 1.97 -9.28 -10.92
C LEU A 61 2.10 -10.53 -11.78
N SER A 62 1.19 -10.69 -12.76
CA SER A 62 1.23 -11.82 -13.69
C SER A 62 2.54 -11.88 -14.48
N SER A 63 3.10 -10.72 -14.85
CA SER A 63 4.39 -10.64 -15.55
C SER A 63 5.58 -11.03 -14.67
N MET A 64 5.45 -10.89 -13.35
CA MET A 64 6.40 -11.37 -12.34
C MET A 64 6.15 -12.83 -11.92
N LYS A 65 5.21 -13.54 -12.57
CA LYS A 65 4.75 -14.90 -12.19
C LYS A 65 4.15 -14.98 -10.78
N LEU A 66 3.61 -13.87 -10.28
CA LEU A 66 2.94 -13.78 -8.98
C LEU A 66 1.42 -13.73 -9.16
N THR A 67 0.70 -14.30 -8.20
CA THR A 67 -0.76 -14.17 -8.13
C THR A 67 -1.17 -13.01 -7.22
N PRO A 68 -2.36 -12.41 -7.41
CA PRO A 68 -2.85 -11.35 -6.52
C PRO A 68 -3.00 -11.80 -5.06
N GLU A 69 -3.16 -13.10 -4.80
CA GLU A 69 -3.22 -13.67 -3.45
C GLU A 69 -1.86 -13.66 -2.73
N GLN A 70 -0.76 -13.56 -3.50
CA GLN A 70 0.61 -13.45 -3.00
C GLN A 70 1.07 -12.00 -2.86
N ALA A 71 0.17 -11.05 -3.12
CA ALA A 71 0.44 -9.63 -3.09
C ALA A 71 -0.36 -8.96 -1.97
N LEU A 72 0.31 -8.14 -1.15
CA LEU A 72 -0.34 -7.32 -0.14
C LEU A 72 -0.15 -5.84 -0.46
N CYS A 73 -1.22 -5.06 -0.39
CA CYS A 73 -1.18 -3.61 -0.52
C CYS A 73 -1.18 -2.97 0.88
N LEU A 74 -0.18 -2.16 1.20
CA LEU A 74 -0.09 -1.43 2.47
C LEU A 74 0.27 0.04 2.25
N PRO A 75 -0.21 0.95 3.11
CA PRO A 75 0.26 2.32 3.12
C PRO A 75 1.72 2.39 3.60
N PRO A 76 2.49 3.41 3.21
CA PRO A 76 3.89 3.55 3.61
C PRO A 76 4.09 3.68 5.13
N SER A 77 3.09 4.19 5.85
CA SER A 77 3.10 4.27 7.32
C SER A 77 2.96 2.90 8.02
N ALA A 78 2.54 1.86 7.30
CA ALA A 78 2.40 0.51 7.82
C ALA A 78 3.67 -0.34 7.68
N ILE A 79 4.66 0.11 6.89
CA ILE A 79 5.88 -0.66 6.61
C ILE A 79 6.70 -0.93 7.87
N GLU A 80 6.84 0.08 8.73
CA GLU A 80 7.60 -0.04 9.99
C GLU A 80 6.94 -1.00 11.00
N GLN A 81 5.68 -1.38 10.76
CA GLN A 81 4.91 -2.26 11.63
C GLN A 81 5.00 -3.72 11.18
N ILE A 82 5.60 -3.98 10.01
CA ILE A 82 5.81 -5.32 9.48
C ILE A 82 6.86 -6.02 10.33
N ARG A 83 6.51 -7.21 10.83
CA ARG A 83 7.43 -8.09 11.56
C ARG A 83 8.25 -8.94 10.59
N GLU A 84 8.48 -10.20 10.94
CA GLU A 84 9.17 -11.15 10.10
C GLU A 84 8.39 -11.31 8.79
N HIS A 85 9.11 -11.26 7.67
CA HIS A 85 8.50 -11.27 6.36
C HIS A 85 9.28 -12.18 5.42
N HIS A 86 8.57 -12.84 4.51
CA HIS A 86 9.15 -13.70 3.47
C HIS A 86 8.99 -13.08 2.08
N LEU A 87 8.89 -11.74 2.06
CA LEU A 87 8.74 -10.95 0.85
C LEU A 87 9.96 -11.10 -0.05
N VAL A 88 9.71 -11.47 -1.30
CA VAL A 88 10.71 -11.48 -2.37
C VAL A 88 10.83 -10.09 -2.98
N TRP A 89 9.71 -9.37 -3.07
CA TRP A 89 9.63 -8.06 -3.72
C TRP A 89 8.98 -7.02 -2.81
N CYS A 90 9.50 -5.81 -2.81
CA CYS A 90 8.82 -4.63 -2.29
C CYS A 90 8.69 -3.62 -3.42
N TRP A 91 7.46 -3.26 -3.77
CA TRP A 91 7.15 -2.32 -4.81
C TRP A 91 6.52 -1.06 -4.23
N VAL A 92 7.25 0.04 -4.31
CA VAL A 92 6.80 1.36 -3.88
C VAL A 92 6.33 2.16 -5.10
N ALA A 93 5.09 2.65 -5.08
CA ALA A 93 4.46 3.37 -6.18
C ALA A 93 3.98 4.76 -5.76
N GLY A 94 4.52 5.80 -6.40
CA GLY A 94 4.07 7.19 -6.24
C GLY A 94 4.43 7.83 -4.91
N CYS A 95 5.28 7.19 -4.11
CA CYS A 95 5.81 7.73 -2.85
C CYS A 95 7.24 7.25 -2.61
N GLU A 96 7.92 7.92 -1.67
CA GLU A 96 9.16 7.45 -1.08
C GLU A 96 8.82 6.85 0.28
N SER A 97 9.12 5.58 0.48
CA SER A 97 8.86 4.87 1.74
C SER A 97 10.06 4.04 2.12
N ALA A 98 10.16 3.73 3.42
CA ALA A 98 11.01 2.64 3.85
C ALA A 98 10.58 1.34 3.16
N HIS A 99 11.50 0.39 3.06
CA HIS A 99 11.21 -0.94 2.55
C HIS A 99 11.79 -2.00 3.49
N PRO A 100 11.16 -3.18 3.57
CA PRO A 100 11.70 -4.30 4.31
C PRO A 100 13.09 -4.70 3.77
N ALA A 101 13.99 -5.12 4.66
CA ALA A 101 15.34 -5.56 4.28
C ALA A 101 15.31 -6.99 3.72
N GLY A 102 16.14 -7.31 2.73
CA GLY A 102 16.22 -8.66 2.17
C GLY A 102 15.21 -8.98 1.07
N CYS A 103 14.51 -7.96 0.55
CA CYS A 103 13.65 -8.08 -0.63
C CYS A 103 14.15 -7.17 -1.78
N GLN A 104 13.70 -7.48 -2.99
CA GLN A 104 14.03 -6.73 -4.21
C GLN A 104 13.12 -5.50 -4.32
N LEU A 105 13.74 -4.32 -4.30
CA LEU A 105 13.02 -3.04 -4.33
C LEU A 105 12.68 -2.64 -5.78
N LEU A 106 11.40 -2.39 -6.01
CA LEU A 106 10.84 -1.82 -7.24
C LEU A 106 10.25 -0.45 -6.92
N THR A 107 10.50 0.51 -7.80
CA THR A 107 10.06 1.89 -7.60
C THR A 107 9.35 2.38 -8.85
N SER A 108 8.11 2.83 -8.75
CA SER A 108 7.40 3.41 -9.88
C SER A 108 6.66 4.68 -9.51
N VAL A 109 6.20 5.39 -10.53
CA VAL A 109 5.12 6.38 -10.34
C VAL A 109 3.83 5.66 -9.89
N SER A 110 2.85 6.44 -9.42
CA SER A 110 1.52 5.94 -9.08
C SER A 110 0.87 5.19 -10.25
N LEU A 111 0.05 4.17 -9.96
CA LEU A 111 -0.64 3.38 -10.98
C LEU A 111 -1.50 4.26 -11.90
N LYS A 112 -2.18 5.26 -11.35
CA LYS A 112 -2.94 6.26 -12.12
C LYS A 112 -2.09 6.99 -13.15
N GLN A 113 -0.89 7.42 -12.75
CA GLN A 113 0.05 8.06 -13.65
C GLN A 113 0.65 7.08 -14.66
N MET A 114 0.77 5.81 -14.28
CA MET A 114 1.26 4.76 -15.15
C MET A 114 0.30 4.46 -16.30
N HIS A 115 -1.01 4.66 -16.12
CA HIS A 115 -2.00 4.56 -17.19
C HIS A 115 -1.71 5.52 -18.35
N THR A 116 -1.26 6.74 -18.05
CA THR A 116 -1.00 7.78 -19.06
C THR A 116 0.47 7.82 -19.52
N GLN A 117 1.38 7.17 -18.78
CA GLN A 117 2.82 7.19 -19.07
C GLN A 117 3.37 5.79 -19.42
N PRO A 118 3.42 5.43 -20.72
CA PRO A 118 3.95 4.14 -21.15
C PRO A 118 5.45 3.97 -20.84
N ALA A 119 6.21 5.07 -20.77
CA ALA A 119 7.62 5.06 -20.39
C ALA A 119 7.81 4.50 -18.96
N SER A 120 6.91 4.83 -18.03
CA SER A 120 6.97 4.36 -16.65
C SER A 120 6.74 2.86 -16.52
N LYS A 121 5.84 2.28 -17.33
CA LYS A 121 5.65 0.82 -17.41
C LYS A 121 6.93 0.12 -17.87
N LYS A 122 7.58 0.69 -18.90
CA LYS A 122 8.83 0.15 -19.43
C LYS A 122 9.95 0.23 -18.38
N ALA A 123 10.05 1.34 -17.65
CA ALA A 123 11.03 1.51 -16.58
C ALA A 123 10.86 0.46 -15.48
N LEU A 124 9.62 0.24 -15.01
CA LEU A 124 9.31 -0.80 -14.03
C LEU A 124 9.69 -2.20 -14.54
N TRP A 125 9.37 -2.50 -15.80
CA TRP A 125 9.74 -3.78 -16.41
C TRP A 125 11.26 -3.99 -16.49
N GLN A 126 12.01 -2.93 -16.83
CA GLN A 126 13.47 -2.99 -16.83
C GLN A 126 14.03 -3.26 -15.42
N GLN A 127 13.44 -2.67 -14.38
CA GLN A 127 13.82 -2.96 -13.00
C GLN A 127 13.58 -4.44 -12.66
N ILE A 128 12.40 -4.97 -12.98
CA ILE A 128 12.08 -6.40 -12.75
C ILE A 128 13.11 -7.30 -13.46
N CYS A 129 13.39 -7.04 -14.74
CA CYS A 129 14.40 -7.81 -15.48
C CYS A 129 15.81 -7.69 -14.90
N SER A 130 16.14 -6.59 -14.23
CA SER A 130 17.48 -6.40 -13.65
C SER A 130 17.75 -7.34 -12.48
N TYR A 131 16.71 -7.86 -11.83
CA TYR A 131 16.83 -8.82 -10.73
C TYR A 131 16.71 -10.29 -11.17
N ASP A 132 16.43 -10.55 -12.45
CA ASP A 132 16.36 -11.91 -13.03
C ASP A 132 17.73 -12.42 -13.52
N THR A 133 18.83 -11.73 -13.16
CA THR A 133 20.23 -12.05 -13.54
C THR A 133 20.90 -12.92 -12.48
#